data_AF-A0A9Q1MJW3-F1
#
_entry.id   AF-A0A9Q1MJW3-F1
#
_cell.length_a   1.000
_cell.length_b   1.000
_cell.length_c   1.000
_cell.angle_alpha   90.00
_cell.angle_beta   90.00
_cell.angle_gamma   90.00
#
_symmetry.space_group_name_H-M   'P 1'
#
loop_
_entity.id
_entity.type
_entity.pdbx_description
1 polymer ?
#
loop_
_entity_poly.entity_id
_entity_poly.type
_entity_poly.pdbx_seq_one_letter_code
_entity_poly.pdbx_strand_id
1 'polypeptide(L)'
;MSLTDSMLNKQPGVITCKAAMAWGPGEPMVIEEVELSPPQPMEIRVKVVCTSLCHSDAQASIYPRIFGHEASGPCAYLIYWECMSCRHCTSGKSNIFQVLGLERKGVVHSDQKTWFSIKGKPVYHYCAVSSFSEYTVVHSGCAVKVSPIAPSDKICLLSCGAAAGLGAAWKVANISQGSKVVIFGLGTVGLSVAQGAKMRGAYQIIGVDTMQEKYEKVSSKAFGMTYFLNPNDTDEPIPQVIKWITDGGADYSFELPKLNPVVTTHYGLFLTGRTLTGSLFGGWKPKSEIPSLVEMYLKKEIEIYDLITHNLPFEDINTAFDMVKNEEEEKKRKMAEEDDGNATSKSAPEPEPVLDINGKILRTHTTYFVVPVKHGKYEGISLESTGNEKCQLGVVQQLYGGHGSAVALFPVNQKKGVIRVSTDLNVEIFSTHGCDQSTVWQLENYDSKTGKYFIKDGGVEGNPGAKTIRNWFKIEKYGRGYKFVYCPSVCSYCKVICKDVGVYMVNEQRRLVLSDVPLVFNFKKEFTS
;
A
#
# COMPACT_ATOMS: atom_id res chain seq x y z
N MET A 1 0.79 35.86 38.73
CA MET A 1 1.89 35.37 39.59
C MET A 1 3.19 35.71 38.90
N SER A 2 4.02 36.57 39.51
CA SER A 2 5.34 36.92 38.99
C SER A 2 6.27 35.72 39.12
N LEU A 3 6.83 35.25 38.00
CA LEU A 3 7.96 34.34 38.01
C LEU A 3 9.14 35.09 38.62
N THR A 4 9.60 34.66 39.79
CA THR A 4 10.80 35.20 40.44
C THR A 4 12.04 34.90 39.58
N ASP A 5 12.93 35.86 39.45
CA ASP A 5 14.21 35.82 38.70
C ASP A 5 15.12 34.61 39.00
N SER A 6 14.87 33.84 40.07
CA SER A 6 15.66 32.65 40.43
C SER A 6 15.45 31.43 39.53
N MET A 7 14.39 31.41 38.70
CA MET A 7 14.09 30.30 37.77
C MET A 7 14.65 30.53 36.35
N LEU A 8 15.05 31.76 36.02
CA LEU A 8 15.55 32.15 34.69
C LEU A 8 17.05 31.82 34.46
N ASN A 9 17.78 31.41 35.50
CA ASN A 9 19.25 31.33 35.47
C ASN A 9 19.87 29.94 35.68
N LYS A 10 19.09 28.84 35.64
CA LYS A 10 19.70 27.51 35.51
C LYS A 10 19.87 27.21 34.02
N GLN A 11 21.12 27.21 33.53
CA GLN A 11 21.41 26.58 32.26
C GLN A 11 20.84 25.16 32.30
N PRO A 12 20.02 24.75 31.32
CA PRO A 12 19.51 23.40 31.31
C PRO A 12 20.71 22.45 31.25
N GLY A 13 20.85 21.58 32.24
CA GLY A 13 21.84 20.51 32.25
C GLY A 13 21.31 19.27 31.53
N VAL A 14 22.17 18.26 31.40
CA VAL A 14 21.77 16.90 31.04
C VAL A 14 20.76 16.40 32.08
N ILE A 15 19.70 15.71 31.62
CA ILE A 15 18.75 15.05 32.51
C ILE A 15 18.74 13.55 32.24
N THR A 16 18.42 12.77 33.27
CA THR A 16 18.12 11.34 33.12
C THR A 16 16.61 11.16 33.12
N CYS A 17 16.09 10.39 32.18
CA CYS A 17 14.67 10.09 32.07
C CYS A 17 14.45 8.68 31.50
N LYS A 18 13.25 8.13 31.69
CA LYS A 18 12.87 6.87 31.07
C LYS A 18 12.54 7.07 29.60
N ALA A 19 13.03 6.16 28.76
CA ALA A 19 12.64 6.06 27.36
C ALA A 19 12.47 4.59 26.96
N ALA A 20 11.53 4.34 26.05
CA ALA A 20 11.33 3.04 25.43
C ALA A 20 12.02 3.03 24.08
N MET A 21 12.93 2.08 23.88
CA MET A 21 13.78 2.02 22.69
C MET A 21 13.96 0.60 22.18
N ALA A 22 14.17 0.46 20.88
CA ALA A 22 14.56 -0.81 20.28
C ALA A 22 16.07 -0.84 20.08
N TRP A 23 16.68 -1.96 20.47
CA TRP A 23 18.12 -2.21 20.28
C TRP A 23 18.45 -2.73 18.87
N GLY A 24 17.49 -3.42 18.24
CA GLY A 24 17.63 -3.95 16.89
C GLY A 24 16.28 -4.09 16.16
N PRO A 25 16.32 -4.48 14.87
CA PRO A 25 15.12 -4.65 14.07
C PRO A 25 14.28 -5.84 14.55
N GLY A 26 13.00 -5.60 14.82
CA GLY A 26 12.05 -6.63 15.27
C GLY A 26 12.17 -7.02 16.74
N GLU A 27 13.07 -6.39 17.49
CA GLU A 27 13.19 -6.58 18.93
C GLU A 27 12.10 -5.78 19.67
N PRO A 28 11.63 -6.27 20.84
CA PRO A 28 10.68 -5.52 21.67
C PRO A 28 11.31 -4.22 22.19
N MET A 29 10.45 -3.27 22.55
CA MET A 29 10.89 -2.04 23.20
C MET A 29 11.40 -2.35 24.61
N VAL A 30 12.58 -1.83 24.94
CA VAL A 30 13.16 -1.90 26.29
C VAL A 30 13.08 -0.53 26.92
N ILE A 31 12.57 -0.46 28.15
CA ILE A 31 12.54 0.78 28.93
C ILE A 31 13.88 0.94 29.62
N GLU A 32 14.60 1.98 29.26
CA GLU A 32 15.93 2.30 29.74
C GLU A 32 15.95 3.68 30.38
N GLU A 33 16.88 3.91 31.31
CA GLU A 33 17.25 5.26 31.72
C GLU A 33 18.24 5.85 30.71
N VAL A 34 17.84 6.93 30.06
CA VAL A 34 18.64 7.61 29.04
C VAL A 34 19.07 9.00 29.52
N GLU A 35 20.25 9.42 29.08
CA GLU A 35 20.76 10.77 29.26
C GLU A 35 20.26 11.64 28.11
N LEU A 36 19.53 12.71 28.41
CA LEU A 36 19.06 13.69 27.45
C LEU A 36 19.85 14.99 27.58
N SER A 37 20.56 15.33 26.51
CA SER A 37 21.33 16.56 26.39
C SER A 37 20.44 17.81 26.51
N PRO A 38 20.98 18.94 26.98
CA PRO A 38 20.22 20.18 27.01
C PRO A 38 19.97 20.74 25.61
N PRO A 39 18.85 21.49 25.43
CA PRO A 39 18.52 22.08 24.14
C PRO A 39 19.57 23.13 23.75
N GLN A 40 19.98 23.09 22.48
CA GLN A 40 20.85 24.09 21.85
C GLN A 40 20.02 25.25 21.29
N PRO A 41 20.65 26.32 20.74
CA PRO A 41 19.92 27.38 20.07
C PRO A 41 18.95 26.84 19.01
N MET A 42 17.73 27.38 18.99
CA MET A 42 16.61 26.94 18.14
C MET A 42 16.03 25.55 18.49
N GLU A 43 16.45 24.94 19.59
CA GLU A 43 15.85 23.72 20.13
C GLU A 43 15.05 24.01 21.40
N ILE A 44 14.09 23.14 21.69
CA ILE A 44 13.33 23.18 22.93
C ILE A 44 13.30 21.78 23.54
N ARG A 45 13.37 21.72 24.88
CA ARG A 45 13.15 20.48 25.62
C ARG A 45 11.70 20.44 26.09
N VAL A 46 11.01 19.35 25.78
CA VAL A 46 9.58 19.16 26.04
C VAL A 46 9.40 17.95 26.95
N LYS A 47 8.58 18.11 27.98
CA LYS A 47 8.06 16.99 28.77
C LYS A 47 6.90 16.37 28.00
N VAL A 48 7.01 15.09 27.66
CA VAL A 48 5.94 14.34 26.99
C VAL A 48 4.92 13.94 28.07
N VAL A 49 3.66 14.31 27.85
CA VAL A 49 2.55 13.96 28.76
C VAL A 49 1.79 12.77 28.20
N CYS A 50 1.58 12.75 26.89
CA CYS A 50 0.94 11.66 26.20
C CYS A 50 1.63 11.42 24.85
N THR A 51 1.76 10.16 24.49
CA THR A 51 2.18 9.73 23.16
C THR A 51 1.28 8.62 22.67
N SER A 52 0.92 8.66 21.40
CA SER A 52 0.17 7.59 20.73
C SER A 52 1.10 6.78 19.82
N LEU A 53 0.66 5.57 19.53
CA LEU A 53 1.36 4.61 18.68
C LEU A 53 0.62 4.49 17.35
N CYS A 54 1.36 4.50 16.23
CA CYS A 54 0.78 4.15 14.95
C CYS A 54 1.64 3.14 14.17
N HIS A 55 1.12 2.68 13.02
CA HIS A 55 1.77 1.64 12.21
C HIS A 55 3.14 2.08 11.66
N SER A 56 3.43 3.38 11.55
CA SER A 56 4.75 3.84 11.07
C SER A 56 5.85 3.62 12.10
N ASP A 57 5.52 3.52 13.39
CA ASP A 57 6.49 3.31 14.48
C ASP A 57 7.05 1.86 14.52
N ALA A 58 6.58 0.98 13.63
CA ALA A 58 6.94 -0.45 13.63
C ALA A 58 8.33 -0.77 13.08
N GLN A 59 8.93 0.09 12.25
CA GLN A 59 10.24 -0.22 11.66
C GLN A 59 11.10 1.02 11.41
N ALA A 60 12.40 0.86 11.67
CA ALA A 60 13.44 1.80 11.29
C ALA A 60 14.62 1.10 10.60
N SER A 61 15.49 1.88 9.98
CA SER A 61 16.73 1.42 9.36
C SER A 61 17.98 1.60 10.22
N ILE A 62 17.90 2.26 11.39
CA ILE A 62 19.05 2.58 12.24
C ILE A 62 18.66 2.33 13.71
N TYR A 63 19.55 1.69 14.46
CA TYR A 63 19.39 1.30 15.86
C TYR A 63 20.70 1.56 16.64
N PRO A 64 20.67 1.70 17.98
CA PRO A 64 19.47 1.69 18.82
C PRO A 64 18.68 3.00 18.71
N ARG A 65 17.35 2.94 18.83
CA ARG A 65 16.48 4.07 18.49
C ARG A 65 15.29 4.21 19.43
N ILE A 66 14.98 5.45 19.80
CA ILE A 66 13.73 5.83 20.46
C ILE A 66 12.72 6.22 19.38
N PHE A 67 11.58 5.53 19.37
CA PHE A 67 10.49 5.74 18.41
C PHE A 67 9.48 6.79 18.91
N GLY A 68 8.35 6.91 18.22
CA GLY A 68 7.27 7.80 18.59
C GLY A 68 7.40 9.15 17.89
N HIS A 69 6.30 9.57 17.29
CA HIS A 69 6.18 10.85 16.62
C HIS A 69 4.80 11.49 16.82
N GLU A 70 3.92 10.84 17.57
CA GLU A 70 2.63 11.37 17.95
C GLU A 70 2.62 11.70 19.43
N ALA A 71 2.73 12.99 19.76
CA ALA A 71 2.86 13.39 21.16
C ALA A 71 2.45 14.83 21.44
N SER A 72 2.07 15.01 22.70
CA SER A 72 1.74 16.30 23.29
C SER A 72 2.44 16.45 24.64
N GLY A 73 2.83 17.69 24.93
CA GLY A 73 3.33 18.11 26.23
C GLY A 73 2.47 19.25 26.80
N PRO A 74 2.85 19.81 27.95
CA PRO A 74 2.17 20.96 28.52
C PRO A 74 2.31 22.15 27.54
N CYS A 75 1.19 22.57 26.95
CA CYS A 75 1.11 23.68 25.99
C CYS A 75 1.91 23.51 24.67
N ALA A 76 2.44 22.31 24.40
CA ALA A 76 3.30 22.06 23.26
C ALA A 76 2.87 20.81 22.50
N TYR A 77 3.00 20.91 21.18
CA TYR A 77 2.59 19.90 20.23
C TYR A 77 3.76 19.52 19.35
N LEU A 78 4.10 18.23 19.27
CA LEU A 78 5.28 17.77 18.54
C LEU A 78 4.87 17.24 17.18
N ILE A 79 5.39 17.85 16.12
CA ILE A 79 4.88 17.65 14.77
C ILE A 79 5.91 18.06 13.71
N TYR A 80 5.65 17.69 12.46
CA TYR A 80 6.44 18.05 11.28
C TYR A 80 6.85 19.54 11.20
N TRP A 81 7.93 19.79 10.47
CA TRP A 81 8.71 21.03 10.56
C TRP A 81 8.11 22.19 9.76
N GLU A 82 7.99 23.38 10.36
CA GLU A 82 7.70 24.65 9.66
C GLU A 82 8.68 25.76 10.10
N CYS A 83 9.52 26.23 9.17
CA CYS A 83 10.46 27.33 9.44
C CYS A 83 9.93 28.73 9.07
N MET A 84 8.81 28.79 8.36
CA MET A 84 8.12 30.01 7.88
C MET A 84 8.91 30.89 6.88
N SER A 85 10.19 30.63 6.62
CA SER A 85 11.06 31.47 5.78
C SER A 85 11.56 30.83 4.49
N CYS A 86 11.55 29.50 4.35
CA CYS A 86 12.08 28.84 3.16
C CYS A 86 11.11 28.95 1.97
N ARG A 87 11.62 28.67 0.76
CA ARG A 87 10.83 28.75 -0.49
C ARG A 87 9.57 27.89 -0.44
N HIS A 88 9.64 26.70 0.17
CA HIS A 88 8.47 25.83 0.24
C HIS A 88 7.40 26.38 1.20
N CYS A 89 7.79 26.80 2.41
CA CYS A 89 6.87 27.39 3.39
C CYS A 89 6.18 28.66 2.88
N THR A 90 6.92 29.49 2.14
CA THR A 90 6.43 30.77 1.59
C THR A 90 5.69 30.62 0.26
N SER A 91 5.80 29.47 -0.43
CA SER A 91 5.21 29.27 -1.76
C SER A 91 3.67 29.34 -1.81
N GLY A 92 3.00 29.07 -0.68
CA GLY A 92 1.54 28.89 -0.63
C GLY A 92 1.02 27.63 -1.32
N LYS A 93 1.90 26.83 -1.95
CA LYS A 93 1.53 25.65 -2.77
C LYS A 93 1.87 24.32 -2.10
N SER A 94 2.59 24.34 -0.99
CA SER A 94 3.05 23.13 -0.31
C SER A 94 3.20 23.38 1.19
N ASN A 95 3.05 22.32 1.97
CA ASN A 95 3.40 22.25 3.38
C ASN A 95 4.73 21.52 3.63
N ILE A 96 5.46 21.16 2.56
CA ILE A 96 6.77 20.54 2.65
C ILE A 96 7.79 21.58 3.13
N PHE A 97 8.73 21.15 3.95
CA PHE A 97 9.90 21.92 4.34
C PHE A 97 11.17 21.49 3.57
N GLN A 98 12.03 22.44 3.23
CA GLN A 98 13.20 22.22 2.36
C GLN A 98 14.19 21.18 2.88
N VAL A 99 14.26 20.96 4.19
CA VAL A 99 15.23 20.05 4.84
C VAL A 99 14.61 18.67 5.14
N LEU A 100 13.41 18.38 4.62
CA LEU A 100 12.80 17.05 4.70
C LEU A 100 13.73 15.99 4.10
N GLY A 101 13.97 14.92 4.86
CA GLY A 101 14.81 13.79 4.47
C GLY A 101 16.05 13.57 5.34
N LEU A 102 16.46 14.56 6.15
CA LEU A 102 17.53 14.37 7.14
C LEU A 102 17.05 13.69 8.43
N GLU A 103 15.73 13.72 8.73
CA GLU A 103 15.17 12.93 9.84
C GLU A 103 15.45 11.42 9.71
N ARG A 104 15.68 10.93 8.48
CA ARG A 104 15.99 9.53 8.20
C ARG A 104 17.35 9.09 8.77
N LYS A 105 18.27 10.04 9.00
CA LYS A 105 19.59 9.76 9.59
C LYS A 105 19.55 9.57 11.11
N GLY A 106 18.45 9.96 11.76
CA GLY A 106 18.29 9.82 13.23
C GLY A 106 19.19 10.73 14.06
N VAL A 107 19.70 11.82 13.48
CA VAL A 107 20.59 12.80 14.13
C VAL A 107 20.07 14.21 13.93
N VAL A 108 20.54 15.13 14.77
CA VAL A 108 20.21 16.55 14.73
C VAL A 108 20.82 17.21 13.50
N HIS A 109 20.09 18.13 12.88
CA HIS A 109 20.53 18.76 11.63
C HIS A 109 21.79 19.62 11.80
N SER A 110 21.85 20.42 12.87
CA SER A 110 22.87 21.44 13.10
C SER A 110 24.27 20.86 13.31
N ASP A 111 24.40 19.76 14.05
CA ASP A 111 25.69 19.22 14.49
C ASP A 111 25.89 17.73 14.18
N GLN A 112 24.90 17.07 13.57
CA GLN A 112 24.91 15.65 13.22
C GLN A 112 25.09 14.71 14.44
N LYS A 113 24.72 15.16 15.65
CA LYS A 113 24.77 14.35 16.88
C LYS A 113 23.38 13.86 17.30
N THR A 114 23.33 13.06 18.36
CA THR A 114 22.08 12.67 19.03
C THR A 114 21.88 13.49 20.30
N TRP A 115 20.64 13.75 20.70
CA TRP A 115 20.32 14.35 22.00
C TRP A 115 20.41 13.30 23.11
N PHE A 116 20.06 12.04 22.78
CA PHE A 116 20.04 10.92 23.70
C PHE A 116 21.35 10.14 23.70
N SER A 117 21.78 9.71 24.88
CA SER A 117 22.86 8.74 25.07
C SER A 117 22.58 7.76 26.20
N ILE A 118 23.21 6.58 26.13
CA ILE A 118 23.32 5.63 27.24
C ILE A 118 24.80 5.37 27.48
N LYS A 119 25.29 5.72 28.68
CA LYS A 119 26.71 5.52 29.06
C LYS A 119 27.66 6.09 28.00
N GLY A 120 27.34 7.29 27.48
CA GLY A 120 28.09 7.97 26.43
C GLY A 120 27.94 7.40 25.01
N LYS A 121 27.15 6.35 24.78
CA LYS A 121 26.85 5.83 23.43
C LYS A 121 25.60 6.49 22.86
N PRO A 122 25.58 6.88 21.58
CA PRO A 122 24.46 7.60 20.98
C PRO A 122 23.22 6.70 20.83
N VAL A 123 22.04 7.28 21.04
CA VAL A 123 20.73 6.68 20.74
C VAL A 123 20.03 7.55 19.69
N TYR A 124 19.61 6.93 18.59
CA TYR A 124 19.12 7.64 17.42
C TYR A 124 17.67 8.10 17.56
N HIS A 125 17.36 9.18 16.85
CA HIS A 125 16.03 9.79 16.83
C HIS A 125 15.10 9.18 15.79
N TYR A 126 13.81 9.30 16.03
CA TYR A 126 12.75 8.94 15.10
C TYR A 126 11.89 10.16 14.75
N CYS A 127 11.70 10.41 13.44
CA CYS A 127 10.89 11.51 12.90
C CYS A 127 11.16 12.91 13.52
N ALA A 128 12.37 13.14 14.02
CA ALA A 128 12.77 14.36 14.74
C ALA A 128 11.91 14.69 15.98
N VAL A 129 11.24 13.69 16.56
CA VAL A 129 10.36 13.83 17.74
C VAL A 129 10.79 12.88 18.85
N SER A 130 10.94 11.58 18.57
CA SER A 130 11.33 10.55 19.55
C SER A 130 10.49 10.60 20.83
N SER A 131 9.17 10.50 20.70
CA SER A 131 8.24 10.74 21.82
C SER A 131 8.06 9.57 22.78
N PHE A 132 8.63 8.40 22.52
CA PHE A 132 8.65 7.29 23.48
C PHE A 132 9.70 7.53 24.57
N SER A 133 9.61 8.68 25.23
CA SER A 133 10.49 9.15 26.30
C SER A 133 9.73 10.17 27.13
N GLU A 134 9.97 10.22 28.45
CA GLU A 134 9.34 11.22 29.33
C GLU A 134 9.71 12.66 28.95
N TYR A 135 10.91 12.84 28.39
CA TYR A 135 11.37 14.11 27.84
C TYR A 135 11.99 13.89 26.47
N THR A 136 11.83 14.88 25.60
CA THR A 136 12.54 14.92 24.33
C THR A 136 13.04 16.33 24.05
N VAL A 137 14.06 16.45 23.21
CA VAL A 137 14.46 17.72 22.62
C VAL A 137 13.97 17.70 21.18
N VAL A 138 13.46 18.83 20.70
CA VAL A 138 13.08 18.98 19.30
C VAL A 138 13.57 20.33 18.81
N HIS A 139 13.74 20.47 17.50
CA HIS A 139 13.87 21.80 16.93
C HIS A 139 12.58 22.60 17.20
N SER A 140 12.71 23.89 17.53
CA SER A 140 11.59 24.84 17.73
C SER A 140 10.61 24.90 16.57
N GLY A 141 11.03 24.45 15.38
CA GLY A 141 10.21 24.33 14.18
C GLY A 141 9.20 23.18 14.23
N CYS A 142 9.50 22.15 15.04
CA CYS A 142 8.68 20.94 15.23
C CYS A 142 7.73 21.07 16.42
N ALA A 143 7.74 22.24 17.06
CA ALA A 143 6.92 22.52 18.23
C ALA A 143 5.87 23.56 17.90
N VAL A 144 4.62 23.20 18.10
CA VAL A 144 3.47 24.10 17.93
C VAL A 144 2.90 24.41 19.32
N LYS A 145 2.76 25.70 19.60
CA LYS A 145 2.16 26.17 20.84
C LYS A 145 0.65 26.03 20.73
N VAL A 146 0.04 25.40 21.73
CA VAL A 146 -1.41 25.18 21.81
C VAL A 146 -1.98 25.76 23.11
N SER A 147 -3.31 25.89 23.16
CA SER A 147 -3.99 26.39 24.34
C SER A 147 -3.73 25.48 25.55
N PRO A 148 -3.43 26.04 26.75
CA PRO A 148 -3.16 25.24 27.95
C PRO A 148 -4.37 24.44 28.44
N ILE A 149 -5.59 24.81 28.03
CA ILE A 149 -6.82 24.08 28.39
C ILE A 149 -7.04 22.84 27.52
N ALA A 150 -6.26 22.67 26.45
CA ALA A 150 -6.41 21.54 25.55
C ALA A 150 -5.94 20.25 26.24
N PRO A 151 -6.77 19.19 26.27
CA PRO A 151 -6.42 17.94 26.90
C PRO A 151 -5.29 17.25 26.14
N SER A 152 -4.10 17.22 26.75
CA SER A 152 -2.88 16.64 26.14
C SER A 152 -3.09 15.19 25.70
N ASP A 153 -3.82 14.40 26.47
CA ASP A 153 -4.13 12.98 26.21
C ASP A 153 -5.07 12.74 25.01
N LYS A 154 -5.66 13.80 24.45
CA LYS A 154 -6.53 13.72 23.26
C LYS A 154 -5.90 14.36 22.04
N ILE A 155 -5.30 15.53 22.23
CA ILE A 155 -4.76 16.30 21.10
C ILE A 155 -3.57 15.60 20.45
N CYS A 156 -2.87 14.68 21.12
CA CYS A 156 -1.74 13.93 20.55
C CYS A 156 -2.07 13.28 19.18
N LEU A 157 -3.32 12.86 18.94
CA LEU A 157 -3.73 12.27 17.65
C LEU A 157 -3.75 13.24 16.46
N LEU A 158 -3.83 14.56 16.71
CA LEU A 158 -3.80 15.59 15.66
C LEU A 158 -2.42 15.75 14.99
N SER A 159 -1.40 14.95 15.34
CA SER A 159 0.01 15.22 15.01
C SER A 159 0.46 14.39 13.85
N CYS A 160 -0.36 13.40 13.51
CA CYS A 160 -0.19 12.52 12.39
C CYS A 160 -1.57 12.18 11.84
N GLY A 161 -2.13 11.03 12.25
CA GLY A 161 -3.21 10.40 11.51
C GLY A 161 -4.50 11.21 11.40
N ALA A 162 -4.97 11.81 12.50
CA ALA A 162 -6.26 12.52 12.49
C ALA A 162 -6.21 13.80 11.65
N ALA A 163 -5.20 14.63 11.84
CA ALA A 163 -5.02 15.84 11.04
C ALA A 163 -4.73 15.51 9.57
N ALA A 164 -3.97 14.43 9.30
CA ALA A 164 -3.68 14.00 7.94
C ALA A 164 -4.95 13.65 7.14
N GLY A 165 -5.86 12.87 7.73
CA GLY A 165 -7.12 12.51 7.10
C GLY A 165 -8.05 13.71 6.92
N LEU A 166 -8.22 14.50 7.99
CA LEU A 166 -9.08 15.70 7.97
C LEU A 166 -8.63 16.68 6.87
N GLY A 167 -7.33 16.97 6.81
CA GLY A 167 -6.77 17.91 5.83
C GLY A 167 -6.78 17.34 4.41
N ALA A 168 -6.61 16.02 4.24
CA ALA A 168 -6.70 15.40 2.92
C ALA A 168 -8.07 15.67 2.28
N ALA A 169 -9.15 15.52 3.04
CA ALA A 169 -10.52 15.81 2.59
C ALA A 169 -10.80 17.32 2.48
N TRP A 170 -10.54 18.06 3.56
CA TRP A 170 -10.92 19.47 3.68
C TRP A 170 -10.09 20.39 2.79
N LYS A 171 -8.77 20.17 2.75
CA LYS A 171 -7.81 21.14 2.23
C LYS A 171 -7.20 20.71 0.92
N VAL A 172 -6.72 19.47 0.83
CA VAL A 172 -6.04 18.97 -0.38
C VAL A 172 -7.04 18.65 -1.48
N ALA A 173 -8.02 17.79 -1.19
CA ALA A 173 -9.11 17.50 -2.13
C ALA A 173 -10.08 18.69 -2.25
N ASN A 174 -10.22 19.49 -1.18
CA ASN A 174 -11.09 20.65 -1.13
C ASN A 174 -12.52 20.30 -1.56
N ILE A 175 -13.07 19.24 -0.95
CA ILE A 175 -14.36 18.65 -1.34
C ILE A 175 -15.44 19.72 -1.48
N SER A 176 -16.16 19.68 -2.59
CA SER A 176 -17.33 20.52 -2.83
C SER A 176 -18.57 19.99 -2.12
N GLN A 177 -19.45 20.91 -1.75
CA GLN A 177 -20.76 20.56 -1.20
C GLN A 177 -21.54 19.71 -2.20
N GLY A 178 -22.23 18.68 -1.71
CA GLY A 178 -23.02 17.77 -2.54
C GLY A 178 -22.21 16.62 -3.16
N SER A 179 -20.89 16.56 -2.97
CA SER A 179 -20.05 15.54 -3.59
C SER A 179 -20.25 14.15 -3.02
N LYS A 180 -19.98 13.14 -3.87
CA LYS A 180 -19.90 11.71 -3.52
C LYS A 180 -18.43 11.36 -3.28
N VAL A 181 -18.14 10.79 -2.11
CA VAL A 181 -16.79 10.51 -1.64
C VAL A 181 -16.66 9.03 -1.32
N VAL A 182 -15.56 8.42 -1.75
CA VAL A 182 -15.21 7.03 -1.41
C VAL A 182 -13.90 7.00 -0.61
N ILE A 183 -13.86 6.18 0.43
CA ILE A 183 -12.71 6.06 1.34
C ILE A 183 -12.36 4.57 1.47
N PHE A 184 -11.16 4.19 1.05
CA PHE A 184 -10.66 2.81 1.16
C PHE A 184 -9.80 2.65 2.41
N GLY A 185 -10.33 1.94 3.41
CA GLY A 185 -9.72 1.72 4.72
C GLY A 185 -10.28 2.65 5.80
N LEU A 186 -10.87 2.08 6.84
CA LEU A 186 -11.55 2.78 7.94
C LEU A 186 -10.77 2.71 9.26
N GLY A 187 -9.46 2.95 9.19
CA GLY A 187 -8.64 3.26 10.37
C GLY A 187 -8.74 4.74 10.78
N THR A 188 -7.91 5.17 11.72
CA THR A 188 -7.88 6.55 12.26
C THR A 188 -7.87 7.62 11.17
N VAL A 189 -7.02 7.46 10.16
CA VAL A 189 -6.90 8.41 9.04
C VAL A 189 -8.16 8.39 8.17
N GLY A 190 -8.71 7.22 7.83
CA GLY A 190 -9.90 7.08 6.97
C GLY A 190 -11.17 7.63 7.63
N LEU A 191 -11.35 7.38 8.93
CA LEU A 191 -12.43 7.99 9.72
C LEU A 191 -12.29 9.52 9.75
N SER A 192 -11.06 10.03 9.83
CA SER A 192 -10.80 11.47 9.78
C SER A 192 -11.04 12.09 8.40
N VAL A 193 -10.81 11.34 7.31
CA VAL A 193 -11.24 11.74 5.94
C VAL A 193 -12.76 11.85 5.87
N ALA A 194 -13.50 10.87 6.42
CA ALA A 194 -14.96 10.88 6.42
C ALA A 194 -15.52 12.12 7.13
N GLN A 195 -14.94 12.43 8.29
CA GLN A 195 -15.28 13.64 9.03
C GLN A 195 -14.97 14.92 8.23
N GLY A 196 -13.79 15.03 7.63
CA GLY A 196 -13.46 16.17 6.77
C GLY A 196 -14.40 16.32 5.57
N ALA A 197 -14.82 15.20 4.96
CA ALA A 197 -15.80 15.20 3.88
C ALA A 197 -17.17 15.68 4.36
N LYS A 198 -17.64 15.21 5.52
CA LYS A 198 -18.90 15.63 6.14
C LYS A 198 -18.92 17.14 6.38
N MET A 199 -17.84 17.69 6.94
CA MET A 199 -17.76 19.12 7.25
C MET A 199 -17.70 19.99 5.99
N ARG A 200 -17.23 19.44 4.86
CA ARG A 200 -17.29 20.08 3.54
C ARG A 200 -18.63 19.91 2.84
N GLY A 201 -19.59 19.24 3.48
CA GLY A 201 -20.95 19.06 2.96
C GLY A 201 -21.06 17.99 1.88
N ALA A 202 -20.20 16.97 1.90
CA ALA A 202 -20.37 15.81 1.02
C ALA A 202 -21.75 15.16 1.25
N TYR A 203 -22.45 14.85 0.16
CA TYR A 203 -23.78 14.26 0.20
C TYR A 203 -23.75 12.76 0.52
N GLN A 204 -22.77 12.05 -0.07
CA GLN A 204 -22.62 10.62 0.07
C GLN A 204 -21.17 10.30 0.42
N ILE A 205 -20.96 9.61 1.54
CA ILE A 205 -19.64 9.21 2.03
C ILE A 205 -19.66 7.68 2.17
N ILE A 206 -19.00 7.02 1.24
CA ILE A 206 -18.90 5.57 1.11
C ILE A 206 -17.56 5.13 1.69
N GLY A 207 -17.59 4.31 2.73
CA GLY A 207 -16.38 3.68 3.28
C GLY A 207 -16.30 2.23 2.87
N VAL A 208 -15.11 1.83 2.43
CA VAL A 208 -14.79 0.50 1.95
C VAL A 208 -13.76 -0.12 2.89
N ASP A 209 -14.15 -1.16 3.62
CA ASP A 209 -13.26 -1.89 4.54
C ASP A 209 -13.80 -3.31 4.74
N THR A 210 -12.97 -4.25 5.18
CA THR A 210 -13.38 -5.64 5.46
C THR A 210 -13.97 -5.83 6.86
N MET A 211 -13.80 -4.87 7.78
CA MET A 211 -14.35 -4.97 9.14
C MET A 211 -15.66 -4.20 9.28
N GLN A 212 -16.77 -4.87 9.00
CA GLN A 212 -18.12 -4.31 9.18
C GLN A 212 -18.40 -3.84 10.61
N GLU A 213 -17.94 -4.57 11.62
CA GLU A 213 -18.12 -4.17 13.03
C GLU A 213 -17.52 -2.78 13.34
N LYS A 214 -16.41 -2.41 12.69
CA LYS A 214 -15.79 -1.08 12.88
C LYS A 214 -16.69 0.01 12.32
N TYR A 215 -17.43 -0.27 11.25
CA TYR A 215 -18.43 0.65 10.72
C TYR A 215 -19.61 0.84 11.68
N GLU A 216 -20.17 -0.27 12.17
CA GLU A 216 -21.35 -0.27 13.04
C GLU A 216 -21.09 0.39 14.40
N LYS A 217 -19.89 0.19 14.97
CA LYS A 217 -19.50 0.72 16.28
C LYS A 217 -19.12 2.21 16.25
N VAL A 218 -18.53 2.72 15.17
CA VAL A 218 -17.80 4.02 15.21
C VAL A 218 -18.24 5.04 14.15
N SER A 219 -18.61 4.65 12.92
CA SER A 219 -18.51 5.59 11.79
C SER A 219 -19.81 6.18 11.24
N SER A 220 -20.97 5.55 11.42
CA SER A 220 -22.23 6.07 10.85
C SER A 220 -22.76 7.31 11.58
N LYS A 221 -22.61 7.42 12.90
CA LYS A 221 -23.10 8.58 13.69
C LYS A 221 -22.04 9.67 13.94
N ALA A 222 -20.82 9.30 14.32
CA ALA A 222 -19.79 10.26 14.72
C ALA A 222 -19.10 10.93 13.50
N PHE A 223 -18.56 10.12 12.58
CA PHE A 223 -17.68 10.61 11.49
C PHE A 223 -18.40 10.93 10.18
N GLY A 224 -19.71 10.64 10.06
CA GLY A 224 -20.53 11.07 8.93
C GLY A 224 -20.57 10.14 7.73
N MET A 225 -20.17 8.87 7.88
CA MET A 225 -20.34 7.92 6.80
C MET A 225 -21.82 7.65 6.51
N THR A 226 -22.19 7.65 5.22
CA THR A 226 -23.57 7.42 4.77
C THR A 226 -23.79 6.01 4.24
N TYR A 227 -22.71 5.33 3.81
CA TYR A 227 -22.78 3.99 3.23
C TYR A 227 -21.51 3.21 3.57
N PHE A 228 -21.66 1.91 3.78
CA PHE A 228 -20.55 0.99 4.00
C PHE A 228 -20.57 -0.10 2.93
N LEU A 229 -19.38 -0.43 2.42
CA LEU A 229 -19.21 -1.50 1.45
C LEU A 229 -18.10 -2.43 1.96
N ASN A 230 -18.48 -3.65 2.32
CA ASN A 230 -17.52 -4.72 2.54
C ASN A 230 -17.15 -5.35 1.19
N PRO A 231 -15.86 -5.38 0.81
CA PRO A 231 -15.44 -6.06 -0.40
C PRO A 231 -15.77 -7.55 -0.46
N ASN A 232 -15.96 -8.20 0.69
CA ASN A 232 -16.24 -9.63 0.78
C ASN A 232 -17.72 -9.96 0.55
N ASP A 233 -18.62 -8.97 0.57
CA ASP A 233 -20.06 -9.19 0.42
C ASP A 233 -20.52 -9.20 -1.05
N THR A 234 -19.59 -9.09 -2.00
CA THR A 234 -19.88 -8.91 -3.43
C THR A 234 -18.88 -9.66 -4.31
N ASP A 235 -19.39 -10.40 -5.30
CA ASP A 235 -18.57 -11.04 -6.33
C ASP A 235 -18.10 -10.05 -7.41
N GLU A 236 -18.72 -8.87 -7.50
CA GLU A 236 -18.34 -7.86 -8.47
C GLU A 236 -17.15 -7.01 -8.01
N PRO A 237 -16.27 -6.58 -8.94
CA PRO A 237 -15.16 -5.71 -8.59
C PRO A 237 -15.65 -4.42 -7.93
N ILE A 238 -15.06 -4.06 -6.79
CA ILE A 238 -15.44 -2.88 -6.00
C ILE A 238 -15.56 -1.58 -6.81
N PRO A 239 -14.67 -1.26 -7.77
CA PRO A 239 -14.85 -0.09 -8.62
C PRO A 239 -16.14 -0.09 -9.45
N GLN A 240 -16.71 -1.26 -9.80
CA GLN A 240 -17.99 -1.37 -10.50
C GLN A 240 -19.17 -1.17 -9.55
N VAL A 241 -19.11 -1.81 -8.37
CA VAL A 241 -20.13 -1.63 -7.33
C VAL A 241 -20.24 -0.16 -6.93
N ILE A 242 -19.11 0.52 -6.74
CA ILE A 242 -19.07 1.97 -6.49
C ILE A 242 -19.74 2.73 -7.63
N LYS A 243 -19.46 2.43 -8.89
CA LYS A 243 -20.10 3.11 -10.03
C LYS A 243 -21.61 2.94 -10.03
N TRP A 244 -22.13 1.79 -9.65
CA TRP A 244 -23.58 1.58 -9.56
C TRP A 244 -24.20 2.38 -8.43
N ILE A 245 -23.61 2.34 -7.23
CA ILE A 245 -24.12 3.06 -6.04
C ILE A 245 -24.02 4.60 -6.23
N THR A 246 -23.05 5.04 -7.03
CA THR A 246 -22.80 6.47 -7.28
C THR A 246 -23.34 6.97 -8.63
N ASP A 247 -23.99 6.13 -9.42
CA ASP A 247 -24.48 6.46 -10.77
C ASP A 247 -23.39 7.06 -11.68
N GLY A 248 -22.25 6.38 -11.80
CA GLY A 248 -21.17 6.72 -12.72
C GLY A 248 -19.77 6.88 -12.10
N GLY A 249 -19.68 7.01 -10.78
CA GLY A 249 -18.43 7.13 -10.02
C GLY A 249 -18.49 8.20 -8.93
N ALA A 250 -17.56 8.12 -7.98
CA ALA A 250 -17.39 9.15 -6.96
C ALA A 250 -16.63 10.37 -7.50
N ASP A 251 -16.91 11.55 -6.95
CA ASP A 251 -16.18 12.79 -7.26
C ASP A 251 -14.77 12.76 -6.67
N TYR A 252 -14.63 12.16 -5.48
CA TYR A 252 -13.35 12.02 -4.77
C TYR A 252 -13.18 10.60 -4.24
N SER A 253 -11.98 10.05 -4.38
CA SER A 253 -11.59 8.77 -3.80
C SER A 253 -10.30 8.90 -2.99
N PHE A 254 -10.31 8.40 -1.76
CA PHE A 254 -9.17 8.41 -0.86
C PHE A 254 -8.69 6.98 -0.62
N GLU A 255 -7.42 6.73 -0.89
CA GLU A 255 -6.76 5.46 -0.56
C GLU A 255 -5.75 5.69 0.54
N LEU A 256 -5.75 4.79 1.53
CA LEU A 256 -4.78 4.76 2.60
C LEU A 256 -3.76 3.67 2.30
N PRO A 257 -2.59 4.03 1.74
CA PRO A 257 -1.66 3.04 1.22
C PRO A 257 -1.13 2.11 2.32
N LYS A 258 -1.08 0.81 2.00
CA LYS A 258 -0.31 -0.19 2.76
C LYS A 258 1.19 0.06 2.58
N LEU A 259 2.04 -0.68 3.30
CA LEU A 259 3.49 -0.60 3.15
C LEU A 259 3.89 -0.87 1.67
N ASN A 260 4.58 0.08 1.03
CA ASN A 260 4.99 0.05 -0.39
C ASN A 260 3.83 -0.01 -1.40
N PRO A 261 2.96 1.01 -1.48
CA PRO A 261 1.84 1.01 -2.41
C PRO A 261 2.32 1.12 -3.86
N VAL A 262 1.66 0.39 -4.76
CA VAL A 262 1.83 0.55 -6.21
C VAL A 262 0.46 0.91 -6.80
N VAL A 263 0.35 2.14 -7.29
CA VAL A 263 -0.85 2.60 -8.01
C VAL A 263 -0.62 2.39 -9.50
N THR A 264 -1.41 1.52 -10.12
CA THR A 264 -1.40 1.30 -11.58
C THR A 264 -2.70 1.82 -12.17
N THR A 265 -2.62 2.65 -13.22
CA THR A 265 -3.79 3.25 -13.85
C THR A 265 -3.54 3.46 -15.34
N HIS A 266 -4.58 3.31 -16.16
CA HIS A 266 -4.50 3.55 -17.59
C HIS A 266 -4.56 5.05 -17.88
N TYR A 267 -3.60 5.59 -18.65
CA TYR A 267 -3.48 7.03 -18.91
C TYR A 267 -4.75 7.68 -19.50
N GLY A 268 -5.56 6.91 -20.24
CA GLY A 268 -6.85 7.37 -20.76
C GLY A 268 -7.82 7.85 -19.68
N LEU A 269 -7.67 7.42 -18.43
CA LEU A 269 -8.45 7.92 -17.29
C LEU A 269 -8.11 9.39 -16.97
N PHE A 270 -6.86 9.81 -17.18
CA PHE A 270 -6.44 11.21 -17.02
C PHE A 270 -6.87 12.06 -18.23
N LEU A 271 -6.80 11.51 -19.44
CA LEU A 271 -7.31 12.19 -20.64
C LEU A 271 -8.82 12.44 -20.58
N THR A 272 -9.55 11.61 -19.82
CA THR A 272 -10.99 11.75 -19.58
C THR A 272 -11.31 12.57 -18.31
N GLY A 273 -10.32 13.29 -17.76
CA GLY A 273 -10.53 14.31 -16.73
C GLY A 273 -10.30 13.88 -15.28
N ARG A 274 -9.93 12.62 -15.01
CA ARG A 274 -9.53 12.24 -13.63
C ARG A 274 -8.19 12.86 -13.28
N THR A 275 -7.96 13.07 -11.99
CA THR A 275 -6.68 13.56 -11.46
C THR A 275 -6.18 12.59 -10.38
N LEU A 276 -4.86 12.51 -10.23
CA LEU A 276 -4.20 11.78 -9.15
C LEU A 276 -3.33 12.77 -8.39
N THR A 277 -3.54 12.84 -7.07
CA THR A 277 -2.77 13.72 -6.17
C THR A 277 -2.48 12.98 -4.86
N GLY A 278 -1.52 13.48 -4.10
CA GLY A 278 -1.15 12.97 -2.79
C GLY A 278 -1.27 14.03 -1.71
N SER A 279 -1.31 13.59 -0.45
CA SER A 279 -1.35 14.47 0.71
C SER A 279 -0.29 14.04 1.72
N LEU A 280 0.56 14.98 2.13
CA LEU A 280 1.43 14.81 3.29
C LEU A 280 0.82 15.60 4.44
N PHE A 281 0.55 14.92 5.56
CA PHE A 281 0.01 15.55 6.77
C PHE A 281 -1.22 16.45 6.49
N GLY A 282 -2.09 16.03 5.56
CA GLY A 282 -3.33 16.75 5.25
C GLY A 282 -3.12 18.09 4.55
N GLY A 283 -1.91 18.41 4.09
CA GLY A 283 -1.58 19.73 3.55
C GLY A 283 -1.51 20.84 4.60
N TRP A 284 -1.58 20.50 5.89
CA TRP A 284 -1.49 21.45 6.98
C TRP A 284 -0.08 22.00 7.14
N LYS A 285 0.02 23.30 7.42
CA LYS A 285 1.21 23.99 7.89
C LYS A 285 1.21 23.95 9.42
N PRO A 286 2.09 23.17 10.06
CA PRO A 286 1.95 22.83 11.47
C PRO A 286 1.84 24.02 12.42
N LYS A 287 2.74 25.00 12.34
CA LYS A 287 2.72 26.15 13.26
C LYS A 287 1.58 27.11 12.97
N SER A 288 1.32 27.33 11.69
CA SER A 288 0.38 28.35 11.25
C SER A 288 -1.08 27.89 11.36
N GLU A 289 -1.36 26.59 11.25
CA GLU A 289 -2.73 26.10 11.06
C GLU A 289 -3.19 25.07 12.10
N ILE A 290 -2.30 24.25 12.70
CA ILE A 290 -2.72 23.25 13.70
C ILE A 290 -3.36 23.86 14.96
N PRO A 291 -2.96 25.05 15.47
CA PRO A 291 -3.68 25.67 16.57
C PRO A 291 -5.19 25.83 16.29
N SER A 292 -5.57 26.10 15.04
CA SER A 292 -6.99 26.20 14.66
C SER A 292 -7.70 24.85 14.73
N LEU A 293 -7.04 23.73 14.40
CA LEU A 293 -7.62 22.40 14.58
C LEU A 293 -7.88 22.08 16.06
N VAL A 294 -6.96 22.47 16.94
CA VAL A 294 -7.14 22.31 18.39
C VAL A 294 -8.33 23.15 18.87
N GLU A 295 -8.50 24.36 18.35
CA GLU A 295 -9.67 25.18 18.66
C GLU A 295 -10.97 24.56 18.16
N MET A 296 -10.99 24.01 16.93
CA MET A 296 -12.16 23.28 16.40
C MET A 296 -12.52 22.09 17.29
N TYR A 297 -11.52 21.35 17.77
CA TYR A 297 -11.73 20.27 18.73
C TYR A 297 -12.33 20.78 20.05
N LEU A 298 -11.80 21.87 20.61
CA LEU A 298 -12.33 22.48 21.84
C LEU A 298 -13.77 22.98 21.68
N LYS A 299 -14.14 23.42 20.48
CA LYS A 299 -15.52 23.81 20.11
C LYS A 299 -16.43 22.62 19.79
N LYS A 300 -15.91 21.38 19.82
CA LYS A 300 -16.60 20.14 19.45
C LYS A 300 -17.06 20.12 17.98
N GLU A 301 -16.35 20.83 17.12
CA GLU A 301 -16.58 20.81 15.67
C GLU A 301 -15.95 19.57 15.03
N ILE A 302 -14.89 19.04 15.64
CA ILE A 302 -14.26 17.78 15.25
C ILE A 302 -14.24 16.76 16.39
N GLU A 303 -14.47 15.50 16.03
CA GLU A 303 -14.42 14.31 16.86
C GLU A 303 -13.02 13.67 16.79
N ILE A 304 -12.44 13.43 17.96
CA ILE A 304 -11.11 12.83 18.18
C ILE A 304 -11.16 11.78 19.29
N TYR A 305 -12.09 11.91 20.23
CA TYR A 305 -12.24 11.01 21.36
C TYR A 305 -12.56 9.60 20.89
N ASP A 306 -13.48 9.45 19.93
CA ASP A 306 -13.88 8.14 19.39
C ASP A 306 -12.79 7.47 18.54
N LEU A 307 -11.66 8.15 18.27
CA LEU A 307 -10.47 7.55 17.66
C LEU A 307 -9.57 6.84 18.68
N ILE A 308 -9.77 7.09 19.99
CA ILE A 308 -8.97 6.51 21.07
C ILE A 308 -9.70 5.27 21.60
N THR A 309 -9.20 4.09 21.25
CA THR A 309 -9.79 2.82 21.68
C THR A 309 -9.25 2.34 23.02
N HIS A 310 -8.00 2.66 23.35
CA HIS A 310 -7.32 2.18 24.56
C HIS A 310 -6.41 3.26 25.15
N ASN A 311 -6.20 3.19 26.47
CA ASN A 311 -5.20 3.98 27.18
C ASN A 311 -4.39 3.01 28.03
N LEU A 312 -3.06 3.09 27.94
CA LEU A 312 -2.14 2.20 28.64
C LEU A 312 -1.08 3.03 29.38
N PRO A 313 -0.56 2.54 30.53
CA PRO A 313 0.67 3.03 31.12
C PRO A 313 1.84 2.95 30.12
N PHE A 314 2.82 3.84 30.26
CA PHE A 314 3.99 3.85 29.36
C PHE A 314 4.81 2.55 29.47
N GLU A 315 4.78 1.91 30.64
CA GLU A 315 5.41 0.63 30.91
C GLU A 315 4.89 -0.51 30.03
N ASP A 316 3.64 -0.41 29.59
CA ASP A 316 2.94 -1.43 28.79
C ASP A 316 3.04 -1.17 27.28
N ILE A 317 4.06 -0.41 26.84
CA ILE A 317 4.25 -0.05 25.42
C ILE A 317 4.32 -1.26 24.50
N ASN A 318 4.93 -2.38 24.94
CA ASN A 318 4.97 -3.61 24.13
C ASN A 318 3.58 -4.23 23.97
N THR A 319 2.74 -4.17 25.01
CA THR A 319 1.33 -4.57 24.91
C THR A 319 0.59 -3.70 23.89
N ALA A 320 0.86 -2.40 23.83
CA ALA A 320 0.30 -1.52 22.81
C ALA A 320 0.72 -1.95 21.39
N PHE A 321 1.99 -2.30 21.18
CA PHE A 321 2.48 -2.85 19.91
C PHE A 321 1.81 -4.17 19.55
N ASP A 322 1.67 -5.08 20.51
CA ASP A 322 0.99 -6.36 20.32
C ASP A 322 -0.47 -6.17 19.96
N MET A 323 -1.18 -5.20 20.55
CA MET A 323 -2.56 -4.88 20.20
C MET A 323 -2.69 -4.40 18.75
N VAL A 324 -1.82 -3.48 18.31
CA VAL A 324 -1.80 -3.01 16.92
C VAL A 324 -1.52 -4.17 15.95
N LYS A 325 -0.56 -5.04 16.29
CA LYS A 325 -0.21 -6.21 15.49
C LYS A 325 -1.34 -7.24 15.46
N ASN A 326 -1.96 -7.52 16.60
CA ASN A 326 -3.05 -8.48 16.71
C ASN A 326 -4.29 -8.00 15.97
N GLU A 327 -4.61 -6.70 15.98
CA GLU A 327 -5.66 -6.15 15.12
C GLU A 327 -5.35 -6.38 13.62
N GLU A 328 -4.08 -6.26 13.21
CA GLU A 328 -3.67 -6.55 11.84
C GLU A 328 -3.72 -8.05 11.51
N GLU A 329 -3.36 -8.91 12.46
CA GLU A 329 -3.46 -10.36 12.31
C GLU A 329 -4.91 -10.83 12.32
N GLU A 330 -5.79 -10.26 13.15
CA GLU A 330 -7.22 -10.55 13.17
C GLU A 330 -7.87 -10.14 11.85
N LYS A 331 -7.49 -9.00 11.27
CA LYS A 331 -7.88 -8.63 9.90
C LYS A 331 -7.49 -9.71 8.90
N LYS A 332 -6.24 -10.19 8.96
CA LYS A 332 -5.75 -11.25 8.08
C LYS A 332 -6.45 -12.59 8.32
N ARG A 333 -6.77 -12.91 9.58
CA ARG A 333 -7.49 -14.13 9.97
C ARG A 333 -8.95 -14.07 9.54
N LYS A 334 -9.69 -12.99 9.79
CA LYS A 334 -11.07 -12.82 9.31
C LYS A 334 -11.15 -12.88 7.78
N MET A 335 -10.18 -12.28 7.08
CA MET A 335 -10.05 -12.45 5.62
C MET A 335 -9.75 -13.90 5.19
N ALA A 336 -9.21 -14.75 6.07
CA ALA A 336 -8.96 -16.17 5.81
C ALA A 336 -10.09 -17.09 6.32
N GLU A 337 -10.80 -16.70 7.39
CA GLU A 337 -11.90 -17.43 8.02
C GLU A 337 -13.22 -17.23 7.26
N GLU A 338 -13.45 -16.06 6.64
CA GLU A 338 -14.58 -15.86 5.72
C GLU A 338 -14.41 -16.62 4.39
N ASP A 339 -13.17 -17.01 4.05
CA ASP A 339 -12.87 -17.96 2.96
C ASP A 339 -13.15 -19.42 3.38
N ASP A 340 -13.28 -19.69 4.69
CA ASP A 340 -13.53 -21.02 5.29
C ASP A 340 -14.97 -21.18 5.85
N GLY A 341 -15.77 -20.10 5.92
CA GLY A 341 -17.06 -20.02 6.62
C GLY A 341 -18.25 -20.75 5.98
N ASN A 342 -18.07 -21.46 4.87
CA ASN A 342 -19.10 -22.34 4.30
C ASN A 342 -18.58 -23.78 4.07
N ALA A 343 -17.89 -24.33 5.08
CA ALA A 343 -17.39 -25.70 5.04
C ALA A 343 -17.96 -26.56 6.19
N THR A 344 -19.14 -27.14 5.98
CA THR A 344 -19.33 -28.53 6.43
C THR A 344 -18.36 -29.39 5.61
N SER A 345 -17.27 -29.79 6.25
CA SER A 345 -16.32 -30.83 5.82
C SER A 345 -16.05 -30.90 4.30
N LYS A 346 -15.16 -30.05 3.79
CA LYS A 346 -14.44 -30.29 2.52
C LYS A 346 -13.19 -29.41 2.50
N SER A 347 -12.06 -30.01 2.15
CA SER A 347 -10.81 -29.33 1.76
C SER A 347 -11.08 -28.03 0.98
N ALA A 348 -10.28 -26.98 1.22
CA ALA A 348 -10.31 -25.70 0.51
C ALA A 348 -10.78 -25.85 -0.95
N PRO A 349 -11.77 -25.06 -1.41
CA PRO A 349 -12.29 -25.19 -2.76
C PRO A 349 -11.16 -24.91 -3.74
N GLU A 350 -10.80 -25.95 -4.47
CA GLU A 350 -9.72 -25.91 -5.42
C GLU A 350 -10.04 -24.85 -6.51
N PRO A 351 -9.09 -23.95 -6.88
CA PRO A 351 -9.38 -22.84 -7.79
C PRO A 351 -10.12 -23.31 -9.04
N GLU A 352 -11.11 -22.56 -9.53
CA GLU A 352 -12.01 -23.06 -10.57
C GLU A 352 -11.27 -23.66 -11.79
N PRO A 353 -11.79 -24.76 -12.37
CA PRO A 353 -11.18 -25.32 -13.56
C PRO A 353 -11.28 -24.35 -14.74
N VAL A 354 -10.23 -24.31 -15.55
CA VAL A 354 -10.29 -23.66 -16.86
C VAL A 354 -11.14 -24.54 -17.79
N LEU A 355 -12.04 -23.93 -18.55
CA LEU A 355 -12.96 -24.61 -19.45
C LEU A 355 -12.60 -24.32 -20.91
N ASP A 356 -12.82 -25.30 -21.77
CA ASP A 356 -12.76 -25.12 -23.22
C ASP A 356 -14.05 -24.44 -23.74
N ILE A 357 -14.08 -24.10 -25.02
CA ILE A 357 -15.25 -23.48 -25.68
C ILE A 357 -16.55 -24.31 -25.61
N ASN A 358 -16.45 -25.60 -25.28
CA ASN A 358 -17.60 -26.50 -25.10
C ASN A 358 -17.96 -26.70 -23.62
N GLY A 359 -17.33 -25.95 -22.71
CA GLY A 359 -17.54 -26.06 -21.27
C GLY A 359 -16.85 -27.27 -20.62
N LYS A 360 -15.92 -27.94 -21.32
CA LYS A 360 -15.18 -29.09 -20.76
C LYS A 360 -13.92 -28.63 -20.03
N ILE A 361 -13.64 -29.25 -18.88
CA ILE A 361 -12.47 -28.96 -18.06
C ILE A 361 -11.16 -29.26 -18.82
N LEU A 362 -10.23 -28.32 -18.76
CA LEU A 362 -8.87 -28.50 -19.26
C LEU A 362 -8.08 -29.46 -18.36
N ARG A 363 -7.34 -30.37 -18.99
CA ARG A 363 -6.57 -31.41 -18.32
C ARG A 363 -5.11 -31.39 -18.75
N THR A 364 -4.24 -31.86 -17.86
CA THR A 364 -2.85 -32.16 -18.22
C THR A 364 -2.81 -33.28 -19.27
N HIS A 365 -1.71 -33.37 -20.02
CA HIS A 365 -1.52 -34.35 -21.11
C HIS A 365 -2.56 -34.25 -22.25
N THR A 366 -3.30 -33.15 -22.32
CA THR A 366 -4.20 -32.83 -23.43
C THR A 366 -3.72 -31.54 -24.08
N THR A 367 -3.80 -31.48 -25.40
CA THR A 367 -3.41 -30.32 -26.18
C THR A 367 -4.62 -29.48 -26.56
N TYR A 368 -4.43 -28.16 -26.56
CA TYR A 368 -5.48 -27.19 -26.80
C TYR A 368 -5.00 -26.12 -27.77
N PHE A 369 -5.89 -25.65 -28.63
CA PHE A 369 -5.67 -24.44 -29.40
C PHE A 369 -6.11 -23.20 -28.61
N VAL A 370 -5.34 -22.14 -28.72
CA VAL A 370 -5.64 -20.83 -28.13
C VAL A 370 -6.39 -19.98 -29.16
N VAL A 371 -7.69 -19.78 -28.97
CA VAL A 371 -8.58 -19.13 -29.95
C VAL A 371 -8.98 -17.75 -29.44
N PRO A 372 -8.62 -16.64 -30.13
CA PRO A 372 -8.99 -15.29 -29.68
C PRO A 372 -10.50 -15.10 -29.51
N VAL A 373 -10.93 -14.41 -28.44
CA VAL A 373 -12.37 -14.13 -28.20
C VAL A 373 -12.94 -13.14 -29.22
N LYS A 374 -12.13 -12.19 -29.68
CA LYS A 374 -12.51 -11.28 -30.76
C LYS A 374 -12.06 -11.89 -32.09
N HIS A 375 -13.02 -12.39 -32.86
CA HIS A 375 -12.77 -12.82 -34.23
C HIS A 375 -12.31 -11.64 -35.07
N GLY A 376 -11.18 -11.81 -35.77
CA GLY A 376 -10.52 -10.78 -36.56
C GLY A 376 -9.52 -11.41 -37.53
N LYS A 377 -8.58 -10.63 -38.05
CA LYS A 377 -7.55 -11.12 -39.01
C LYS A 377 -6.52 -12.09 -38.40
N TYR A 378 -6.43 -12.13 -37.07
CA TYR A 378 -5.39 -12.88 -36.36
C TYR A 378 -6.02 -14.02 -35.55
N GLU A 379 -5.46 -15.21 -35.67
CA GLU A 379 -5.93 -16.44 -35.04
C GLU A 379 -4.76 -17.19 -34.42
N GLY A 380 -5.02 -17.96 -33.36
CA GLY A 380 -4.02 -18.86 -32.79
C GLY A 380 -2.80 -18.16 -32.17
N ILE A 381 -1.92 -18.99 -31.63
CA ILE A 381 -0.53 -18.63 -31.30
C ILE A 381 0.39 -19.73 -31.83
N SER A 382 1.60 -19.36 -32.23
CA SER A 382 2.60 -20.29 -32.75
C SER A 382 4.01 -19.82 -32.42
N LEU A 383 5.01 -20.65 -32.72
CA LEU A 383 6.42 -20.28 -32.68
C LEU A 383 6.87 -19.86 -34.08
N GLU A 384 7.56 -18.72 -34.17
CA GLU A 384 8.11 -18.19 -35.41
C GLU A 384 9.52 -17.63 -35.17
N SER A 385 10.38 -17.67 -36.20
CA SER A 385 11.74 -17.12 -36.09
C SER A 385 11.70 -15.60 -35.89
N THR A 386 12.45 -15.12 -34.91
CA THR A 386 12.48 -13.69 -34.50
C THR A 386 13.74 -12.97 -34.98
N GLY A 387 14.64 -13.66 -35.67
CA GLY A 387 15.90 -13.15 -36.17
C GLY A 387 16.43 -13.96 -37.35
N ASN A 388 17.71 -13.73 -37.69
CA ASN A 388 18.39 -14.40 -38.81
C ASN A 388 18.86 -15.83 -38.48
N GLU A 389 18.79 -16.23 -37.20
CA GLU A 389 19.14 -17.58 -36.76
C GLU A 389 17.91 -18.49 -36.72
N LYS A 390 18.04 -19.69 -37.29
CA LYS A 390 16.93 -20.65 -37.48
C LYS A 390 16.25 -21.09 -36.17
N CYS A 391 16.93 -21.01 -35.02
CA CYS A 391 16.44 -21.48 -33.73
C CYS A 391 16.36 -20.37 -32.66
N GLN A 392 16.10 -19.14 -33.09
CA GLN A 392 15.70 -18.06 -32.20
C GLN A 392 14.19 -17.82 -32.35
N LEU A 393 13.38 -18.67 -31.74
CA LEU A 393 11.94 -18.61 -31.92
C LEU A 393 11.28 -17.68 -30.88
N GLY A 394 10.22 -17.01 -31.29
CA GLY A 394 9.38 -16.20 -30.42
C GLY A 394 7.94 -16.67 -30.53
N VAL A 395 7.19 -16.41 -29.47
CA VAL A 395 5.75 -16.70 -29.50
C VAL A 395 5.03 -15.57 -30.22
N VAL A 396 4.30 -15.90 -31.28
CA VAL A 396 3.58 -14.95 -32.13
C VAL A 396 2.10 -15.27 -32.20
N GLN A 397 1.29 -14.25 -32.48
CA GLN A 397 -0.10 -14.38 -32.88
C GLN A 397 -0.18 -14.46 -34.42
N GLN A 398 -0.71 -15.55 -34.96
CA GLN A 398 -0.64 -15.83 -36.39
C GLN A 398 -1.69 -15.04 -37.19
N LEU A 399 -1.36 -14.71 -38.44
CA LEU A 399 -2.22 -14.01 -39.40
C LEU A 399 -2.84 -15.04 -40.37
N TYR A 400 -4.18 -15.19 -40.36
CA TYR A 400 -4.99 -16.09 -41.21
C TYR A 400 -4.63 -17.61 -41.18
N GLY A 401 -5.65 -18.48 -41.22
CA GLY A 401 -5.51 -19.84 -41.78
C GLY A 401 -5.32 -21.03 -40.82
N GLY A 402 -5.70 -20.94 -39.54
CA GLY A 402 -5.68 -22.10 -38.65
C GLY A 402 -5.78 -21.75 -37.16
N HIS A 403 -6.00 -22.76 -36.32
CA HIS A 403 -6.10 -22.61 -34.86
C HIS A 403 -4.76 -22.27 -34.15
N GLY A 404 -3.71 -21.96 -34.92
CA GLY A 404 -2.33 -21.86 -34.44
C GLY A 404 -1.74 -23.23 -34.11
N SER A 405 -0.63 -23.21 -33.39
CA SER A 405 -0.06 -24.42 -32.79
C SER A 405 -0.85 -24.84 -31.56
N ALA A 406 -0.95 -26.16 -31.34
CA ALA A 406 -1.51 -26.68 -30.12
C ALA A 406 -0.58 -26.41 -28.93
N VAL A 407 -1.16 -26.18 -27.75
CA VAL A 407 -0.42 -25.94 -26.51
C VAL A 407 -0.74 -27.01 -25.48
N ALA A 408 0.28 -27.43 -24.74
CA ALA A 408 0.12 -28.18 -23.49
C ALA A 408 0.36 -27.28 -22.29
N LEU A 409 -0.33 -27.59 -21.20
CA LEU A 409 -0.31 -26.84 -19.95
C LEU A 409 0.09 -27.76 -18.81
N PHE A 410 1.12 -27.35 -18.06
CA PHE A 410 1.70 -28.15 -17.00
C PHE A 410 1.63 -27.37 -15.69
N PRO A 411 0.65 -27.65 -14.81
CA PRO A 411 0.51 -26.95 -13.54
C PRO A 411 1.63 -27.36 -12.59
N VAL A 412 1.97 -26.46 -11.66
CA VAL A 412 3.00 -26.67 -10.64
C VAL A 412 2.76 -27.94 -9.82
N ASN A 413 1.50 -28.29 -9.57
CA ASN A 413 1.12 -29.54 -8.93
C ASN A 413 0.64 -30.57 -9.97
N GLN A 414 1.59 -31.33 -10.52
CA GLN A 414 1.33 -32.35 -11.53
C GLN A 414 0.40 -33.49 -11.06
N LYS A 415 0.19 -33.69 -9.75
CA LYS A 415 -0.73 -34.71 -9.22
C LYS A 415 -2.20 -34.37 -9.44
N LYS A 416 -2.50 -33.10 -9.72
CA LYS A 416 -3.85 -32.59 -10.01
C LYS A 416 -3.97 -32.39 -11.51
N GLY A 417 -4.50 -33.40 -12.21
CA GLY A 417 -4.62 -33.42 -13.68
C GLY A 417 -5.66 -32.47 -14.28
N VAL A 418 -5.96 -31.37 -13.59
CA VAL A 418 -6.94 -30.33 -13.98
C VAL A 418 -6.21 -29.00 -14.00
N ILE A 419 -6.35 -28.27 -15.12
CA ILE A 419 -5.83 -26.90 -15.23
C ILE A 419 -6.82 -25.96 -14.56
N ARG A 420 -6.32 -25.11 -13.68
CA ARG A 420 -7.12 -24.22 -12.85
C ARG A 420 -6.68 -22.78 -13.02
N VAL A 421 -7.62 -21.86 -12.77
CA VAL A 421 -7.31 -20.43 -12.81
C VAL A 421 -6.36 -20.06 -11.67
N SER A 422 -5.52 -19.05 -11.89
CA SER A 422 -4.61 -18.49 -10.90
C SER A 422 -3.54 -19.45 -10.33
N THR A 423 -3.40 -20.65 -10.88
CA THR A 423 -2.33 -21.59 -10.53
C THR A 423 -1.13 -21.44 -11.45
N ASP A 424 0.07 -21.45 -10.88
CA ASP A 424 1.32 -21.43 -11.66
C ASP A 424 1.40 -22.64 -12.59
N LEU A 425 1.69 -22.40 -13.87
CA LEU A 425 1.87 -23.44 -14.88
C LEU A 425 2.95 -23.06 -15.90
N ASN A 426 3.56 -24.08 -16.51
CA ASN A 426 4.32 -23.92 -17.74
C ASN A 426 3.39 -24.06 -18.95
N VAL A 427 3.68 -23.29 -20.00
CA VAL A 427 2.99 -23.37 -21.31
C VAL A 427 3.99 -23.89 -22.32
N GLU A 428 3.65 -24.98 -23.01
CA GLU A 428 4.47 -25.55 -24.08
C GLU A 428 3.71 -25.46 -25.40
N ILE A 429 4.40 -25.04 -26.47
CA ILE A 429 3.84 -25.01 -27.82
C ILE A 429 4.37 -26.21 -28.62
N PHE A 430 3.47 -26.99 -29.21
CA PHE A 430 3.87 -28.00 -30.18
C PHE A 430 4.24 -27.34 -31.51
N SER A 431 5.47 -27.59 -31.94
CA SER A 431 6.04 -26.96 -33.13
C SER A 431 6.76 -28.02 -33.95
N THR A 432 6.63 -27.93 -35.28
CA THR A 432 7.36 -28.79 -36.24
C THR A 432 8.72 -28.20 -36.63
N HIS A 433 9.12 -27.09 -36.01
CA HIS A 433 10.43 -26.49 -36.24
C HIS A 433 11.51 -27.43 -35.67
N GLY A 434 12.41 -27.93 -36.53
CA GLY A 434 13.47 -28.87 -36.18
C GLY A 434 14.62 -28.25 -35.38
N CYS A 435 14.30 -27.61 -34.25
CA CYS A 435 15.24 -27.05 -33.29
C CYS A 435 15.28 -27.95 -32.04
N ASP A 436 16.48 -28.24 -31.54
CA ASP A 436 16.68 -29.11 -30.36
C ASP A 436 16.37 -28.42 -29.01
N GLN A 437 15.74 -27.25 -29.03
CA GLN A 437 15.43 -26.45 -27.85
C GLN A 437 14.03 -26.76 -27.32
N SER A 438 13.85 -26.66 -26.00
CA SER A 438 12.52 -26.82 -25.39
C SER A 438 11.54 -25.77 -25.93
N THR A 439 10.31 -26.16 -26.24
CA THR A 439 9.26 -25.25 -26.69
C THR A 439 8.43 -24.67 -25.54
N VAL A 440 8.89 -24.85 -24.29
CA VAL A 440 8.31 -24.26 -23.10
C VAL A 440 8.57 -22.75 -23.10
N TRP A 441 7.54 -21.98 -22.72
CA TRP A 441 7.62 -20.53 -22.65
C TRP A 441 8.58 -20.06 -21.58
N GLN A 442 9.32 -19.01 -21.90
CA GLN A 442 10.08 -18.23 -20.95
C GLN A 442 10.01 -16.74 -21.27
N LEU A 443 10.15 -15.93 -20.23
CA LEU A 443 10.28 -14.49 -20.33
C LEU A 443 11.69 -14.07 -20.75
N GLU A 444 11.79 -13.32 -21.85
CA GLU A 444 13.04 -12.72 -22.30
C GLU A 444 13.57 -11.65 -21.33
N ASN A 445 14.84 -11.28 -21.50
CA ASN A 445 15.35 -10.06 -20.88
C ASN A 445 14.61 -8.84 -21.42
N TYR A 446 14.60 -7.78 -20.61
CA TYR A 446 14.01 -6.51 -21.02
C TYR A 446 14.68 -5.98 -22.29
N ASP A 447 13.91 -5.80 -23.35
CA ASP A 447 14.39 -5.14 -24.56
C ASP A 447 14.26 -3.63 -24.39
N SER A 448 15.40 -2.96 -24.24
CA SER A 448 15.48 -1.52 -24.08
C SER A 448 15.05 -0.74 -25.32
N LYS A 449 15.07 -1.34 -26.52
CA LYS A 449 14.69 -0.66 -27.77
C LYS A 449 13.18 -0.52 -27.90
N THR A 450 12.44 -1.58 -27.57
CA THR A 450 10.97 -1.59 -27.64
C THR A 450 10.31 -1.28 -26.29
N GLY A 451 11.06 -1.35 -25.20
CA GLY A 451 10.56 -1.15 -23.83
C GLY A 451 9.65 -2.28 -23.37
N LYS A 452 9.88 -3.51 -23.86
CA LYS A 452 9.02 -4.69 -23.61
C LYS A 452 9.81 -5.88 -23.09
N TYR A 453 9.11 -6.76 -22.40
CA TYR A 453 9.55 -8.13 -22.14
C TYR A 453 8.81 -9.05 -23.09
N PHE A 454 9.54 -9.71 -23.99
CA PHE A 454 8.97 -10.66 -24.95
C PHE A 454 8.87 -12.07 -24.35
N ILE A 455 8.02 -12.89 -24.94
CA ILE A 455 7.92 -14.32 -24.64
C ILE A 455 8.56 -15.11 -25.79
N LYS A 456 9.38 -16.09 -25.42
CA LYS A 456 10.04 -17.00 -26.36
C LYS A 456 10.03 -18.44 -25.85
N ASP A 457 10.53 -19.34 -26.69
CA ASP A 457 10.82 -20.72 -26.34
C ASP A 457 12.16 -20.85 -25.58
N GLY A 458 12.51 -22.07 -25.18
CA GLY A 458 13.73 -22.41 -24.44
C GLY A 458 13.57 -22.36 -22.92
N GLY A 459 12.34 -22.37 -22.42
CA GLY A 459 12.04 -22.58 -21.00
C GLY A 459 12.36 -24.00 -20.55
N VAL A 460 12.08 -24.28 -19.28
CA VAL A 460 12.25 -25.60 -18.65
C VAL A 460 10.95 -25.96 -17.97
N GLU A 461 10.41 -27.13 -18.30
CA GLU A 461 9.25 -27.71 -17.63
C GLU A 461 9.62 -28.17 -16.22
N GLY A 462 8.75 -27.89 -15.24
CA GLY A 462 8.94 -28.32 -13.87
C GLY A 462 10.01 -27.52 -13.10
N ASN A 463 10.40 -28.02 -11.92
CA ASN A 463 11.35 -27.37 -11.01
C ASN A 463 10.93 -25.96 -10.51
N PRO A 464 9.76 -25.82 -9.85
CA PRO A 464 9.29 -24.52 -9.35
C PRO A 464 10.28 -23.92 -8.35
N GLY A 465 10.70 -22.67 -8.59
CA GLY A 465 11.58 -21.94 -7.69
C GLY A 465 12.29 -20.77 -8.37
N ALA A 466 13.22 -20.16 -7.64
CA ALA A 466 13.90 -18.94 -8.08
C ALA A 466 14.64 -19.07 -9.43
N LYS A 467 15.16 -20.26 -9.76
CA LYS A 467 15.92 -20.51 -10.99
C LYS A 467 15.05 -20.63 -12.24
N THR A 468 13.77 -20.98 -12.10
CA THR A 468 12.84 -21.19 -13.22
C THR A 468 11.72 -20.15 -13.24
N ILE A 469 11.82 -19.11 -12.39
CA ILE A 469 10.77 -18.10 -12.17
C ILE A 469 10.25 -17.46 -13.47
N ARG A 470 11.05 -17.42 -14.52
CA ARG A 470 10.70 -16.86 -15.84
C ARG A 470 9.82 -17.76 -16.72
N ASN A 471 9.61 -19.02 -16.32
CA ASN A 471 8.89 -20.03 -17.11
C ASN A 471 7.44 -20.22 -16.63
N TRP A 472 7.06 -19.56 -15.54
CA TRP A 472 5.80 -19.78 -14.85
C TRP A 472 4.81 -18.66 -15.16
N PHE A 473 3.65 -19.07 -15.67
CA PHE A 473 2.53 -18.21 -16.03
C PHE A 473 1.28 -18.68 -15.31
N LYS A 474 0.22 -17.88 -15.37
CA LYS A 474 -1.10 -18.20 -14.86
C LYS A 474 -2.14 -17.97 -15.95
N ILE A 475 -3.27 -18.66 -15.82
CA ILE A 475 -4.47 -18.39 -16.61
C ILE A 475 -5.47 -17.71 -15.69
N GLU A 476 -6.04 -16.60 -16.12
CA GLU A 476 -7.07 -15.87 -15.37
C GLU A 476 -8.33 -15.70 -16.22
N LYS A 477 -9.51 -15.69 -15.56
CA LYS A 477 -10.76 -15.30 -16.22
C LYS A 477 -10.71 -13.82 -16.57
N TYR A 478 -11.15 -13.47 -17.78
CA TYR A 478 -11.22 -12.08 -18.23
C TYR A 478 -12.37 -11.89 -19.22
N GLY A 479 -13.45 -11.24 -18.76
CA GLY A 479 -14.67 -11.07 -19.55
C GLY A 479 -15.30 -12.41 -19.94
N ARG A 480 -15.44 -12.67 -21.25
CA ARG A 480 -16.03 -13.91 -21.80
C ARG A 480 -15.01 -15.01 -22.13
N GLY A 481 -13.77 -14.87 -21.69
CA GLY A 481 -12.73 -15.87 -21.92
C GLY A 481 -11.64 -15.79 -20.87
N TYR A 482 -10.42 -16.10 -21.29
CA TYR A 482 -9.23 -16.18 -20.46
C TYR A 482 -8.12 -15.30 -20.98
N LYS A 483 -7.15 -15.01 -20.11
CA LYS A 483 -5.88 -14.37 -20.45
C LYS A 483 -4.72 -15.12 -19.78
N PHE A 484 -3.54 -15.02 -20.38
CA PHE A 484 -2.30 -15.42 -19.71
C PHE A 484 -1.77 -14.24 -18.91
N VAL A 485 -1.22 -14.55 -17.74
CA VAL A 485 -0.60 -13.57 -16.83
C VAL A 485 0.77 -14.09 -16.40
N TYR A 486 1.77 -13.23 -16.44
CA TYR A 486 3.05 -13.49 -15.81
C TYR A 486 3.04 -12.84 -14.43
N CYS A 487 2.77 -13.63 -13.39
CA CYS A 487 2.83 -13.23 -11.99
C CYS A 487 3.10 -14.48 -11.12
N PRO A 488 4.31 -15.06 -11.27
CA PRO A 488 4.58 -16.38 -10.73
C PRO A 488 4.71 -16.38 -9.21
N SER A 489 4.09 -17.35 -8.55
CA SER A 489 4.10 -17.52 -7.08
C SER A 489 4.98 -18.66 -6.59
N VAL A 490 5.70 -19.34 -7.50
CA VAL A 490 6.60 -20.46 -7.19
C VAL A 490 7.83 -20.09 -6.33
N CYS A 491 8.05 -18.81 -6.05
CA CYS A 491 9.12 -18.31 -5.19
C CYS A 491 8.62 -17.15 -4.32
N SER A 492 8.41 -17.41 -3.03
CA SER A 492 7.81 -16.45 -2.08
C SER A 492 8.68 -15.21 -1.79
N TYR A 493 10.00 -15.30 -1.99
CA TYR A 493 10.95 -14.21 -1.74
C TYR A 493 11.48 -13.54 -3.02
N CYS A 494 11.08 -14.03 -4.20
CA CYS A 494 11.51 -13.46 -5.47
C CYS A 494 10.72 -12.19 -5.79
N LYS A 495 11.41 -11.12 -6.20
CA LYS A 495 10.75 -9.94 -6.78
C LYS A 495 10.37 -10.25 -8.22
N VAL A 496 9.08 -10.37 -8.49
CA VAL A 496 8.53 -10.69 -9.80
C VAL A 496 7.68 -9.54 -10.31
N ILE A 497 7.68 -9.34 -11.62
CA ILE A 497 6.80 -8.38 -12.28
C ILE A 497 5.48 -9.09 -12.52
N CYS A 498 4.37 -8.48 -12.12
CA CYS A 498 3.03 -8.99 -12.41
C CYS A 498 2.40 -8.19 -13.55
N LYS A 499 2.26 -8.82 -14.71
CA LYS A 499 1.65 -8.21 -15.91
C LYS A 499 0.89 -9.24 -16.76
N ASP A 500 -0.07 -8.75 -17.51
CA ASP A 500 -0.80 -9.54 -18.49
C ASP A 500 0.09 -9.86 -19.69
N VAL A 501 -0.23 -10.95 -20.39
CA VAL A 501 0.36 -11.27 -21.69
C VAL A 501 -0.51 -10.68 -22.79
N GLY A 502 0.05 -9.73 -23.53
CA GLY A 502 -0.56 -9.09 -24.69
C GLY A 502 0.25 -9.31 -25.96
N VAL A 503 -0.02 -8.49 -26.97
CA VAL A 503 0.60 -8.60 -28.30
C VAL A 503 1.20 -7.26 -28.71
N TYR A 504 2.40 -7.30 -29.30
CA TYR A 504 3.11 -6.14 -29.83
C TYR A 504 3.61 -6.39 -31.25
N MET A 505 3.43 -5.42 -32.15
CA MET A 505 3.91 -5.49 -33.52
C MET A 505 5.41 -5.14 -33.56
N VAL A 506 6.24 -6.06 -34.04
CA VAL A 506 7.67 -5.84 -34.27
C VAL A 506 8.11 -6.65 -35.49
N ASN A 507 8.85 -6.04 -36.41
CA ASN A 507 9.31 -6.68 -37.66
C ASN A 507 8.19 -7.42 -38.41
N GLU A 508 7.02 -6.77 -38.55
CA GLU A 508 5.81 -7.35 -39.17
C GLU A 508 5.19 -8.56 -38.46
N GLN A 509 5.77 -9.01 -37.34
CA GLN A 509 5.26 -10.09 -36.50
C GLN A 509 4.51 -9.55 -35.28
N ARG A 510 3.47 -10.27 -34.86
CA ARG A 510 2.69 -10.01 -33.64
C ARG A 510 3.23 -10.82 -32.48
N ARG A 511 4.34 -10.37 -31.88
CA ARG A 511 4.97 -11.10 -30.77
C ARG A 511 4.20 -10.94 -29.47
N LEU A 512 4.16 -12.00 -28.67
CA LEU A 512 3.62 -11.95 -27.31
C LEU A 512 4.60 -11.23 -26.37
N VAL A 513 4.06 -10.34 -25.55
CA VAL A 513 4.82 -9.50 -24.61
C VAL A 513 4.08 -9.32 -23.30
N LEU A 514 4.80 -8.91 -22.25
CA LEU A 514 4.15 -8.33 -21.08
C LEU A 514 3.55 -6.97 -21.44
N SER A 515 2.25 -6.81 -21.16
CA SER A 515 1.42 -5.70 -21.61
C SER A 515 0.39 -5.36 -20.52
N ASP A 516 -0.10 -4.13 -20.55
CA ASP A 516 -1.25 -3.71 -19.73
C ASP A 516 -2.59 -4.01 -20.43
N VAL A 517 -2.53 -4.43 -21.70
CA VAL A 517 -3.68 -4.87 -22.49
C VAL A 517 -3.51 -6.37 -22.79
N PRO A 518 -4.37 -7.24 -22.23
CA PRO A 518 -4.26 -8.69 -22.41
C PRO A 518 -4.70 -9.14 -23.80
N LEU A 519 -4.08 -10.22 -24.28
CA LEU A 519 -4.66 -11.06 -25.33
C LEU A 519 -5.72 -11.95 -24.69
N VAL A 520 -6.98 -11.75 -25.08
CA VAL A 520 -8.13 -12.51 -24.55
C VAL A 520 -8.49 -13.64 -25.50
N PHE A 521 -8.54 -14.86 -25.00
CA PHE A 521 -8.74 -16.08 -25.78
C PHE A 521 -9.61 -17.12 -25.03
N ASN A 522 -10.06 -18.12 -25.75
CA ASN A 522 -10.65 -19.35 -25.23
C ASN A 522 -9.77 -20.54 -25.63
N PHE A 523 -9.96 -21.67 -24.95
CA PHE A 523 -9.30 -22.91 -25.33
C PHE A 523 -10.23 -23.78 -26.17
N LYS A 524 -9.70 -24.37 -27.24
CA LYS A 524 -10.41 -25.39 -28.02
C LYS A 524 -9.58 -26.67 -27.99
N LYS A 525 -10.15 -27.76 -27.46
CA LYS A 525 -9.46 -29.06 -27.42
C LYS A 525 -9.10 -29.52 -28.84
N GLU A 526 -7.87 -29.99 -29.04
CA GLU A 526 -7.44 -30.64 -30.27
C GLU A 526 -8.15 -32.00 -30.38
N PHE A 527 -8.86 -32.25 -31.48
CA PHE A 527 -9.47 -33.56 -31.72
C PHE A 527 -8.38 -34.52 -32.15
N THR A 528 -8.06 -35.50 -31.30
CA THR A 528 -7.37 -36.71 -31.73
C THR A 528 -8.32 -37.48 -32.64
N SER A 529 -7.98 -37.56 -33.93
CA SER A 529 -8.62 -38.46 -34.89
C SER A 529 -8.57 -39.91 -34.44
#